data_AF-A0A149S087-F1
#
_entry.id   AF-A0A149S087-F1
#
_cell.length_a   1.000
_cell.length_b   1.000
_cell.length_c   1.000
_cell.angle_alpha   90.00
_cell.angle_beta   90.00
_cell.angle_gamma   90.00
#
_symmetry.space_group_name_H-M   'P 1'
#
loop_
_entity.id
_entity.type
_entity.pdbx_description
1 polymer ?
#
loop_
_entity_poly.entity_id
_entity_poly.type
_entity_poly.pdbx_seq_one_letter_code
_entity_poly.pdbx_strand_id
1 'polypeptide(L)'
;MFTSLALAVLCTVFLAQRATVGRYGIVLCGLLFLFPAPAAQGWEATTSSPFFTGASIKRHFGNDPVLVVLPFGYLGHSMSWQLQSGYAFRQTGGYLGYTPTSEHNDAVLSAFLNNAIPPHFDEQLGFYCVDHHATAIVIGPRTKDVLRQAILETHWPAERDGDMIIVRVPPRETLPLFHISGDYWPSPAEVNWMGQQIVVETGVVPARLEIGRPYAVSSPGVSVSTGNIVRHIGFQPGEKTVIDLPANSRTTIRADKVFVPAKEGINTDQRTLSLLIGRR
;
A
#
# COMPACT_ATOMS: atom_id res chain seq x y z
N MET A 1 14.31 15.45 -12.48
CA MET A 1 14.02 16.44 -11.42
C MET A 1 15.26 17.10 -10.80
N PHE A 2 16.42 16.45 -10.68
CA PHE A 2 17.60 17.08 -10.03
C PHE A 2 18.58 17.81 -10.95
N THR A 3 18.40 17.73 -12.28
CA THR A 3 19.30 18.35 -13.26
C THR A 3 19.23 19.87 -13.25
N SER A 4 18.03 20.45 -13.09
CA SER A 4 17.83 21.90 -13.00
C SER A 4 18.46 22.50 -11.73
N LEU A 5 18.41 21.79 -10.62
CA LEU A 5 19.05 22.20 -9.36
C LEU A 5 20.58 22.20 -9.49
N ALA A 6 21.16 21.12 -10.04
CA ALA A 6 22.59 21.05 -10.30
C ALA A 6 23.05 22.17 -11.26
N LEU A 7 22.26 22.43 -12.31
CA LEU A 7 22.54 23.51 -13.25
C LEU A 7 22.47 24.88 -12.59
N ALA A 8 21.47 25.12 -11.72
CA ALA A 8 21.33 26.37 -10.98
C ALA A 8 22.58 26.63 -10.11
N VAL A 9 23.04 25.62 -9.35
CA VAL A 9 24.25 25.73 -8.54
C VAL A 9 25.48 26.02 -9.41
N LEU A 10 25.64 25.33 -10.53
CA LEU A 10 26.74 25.57 -11.47
C LEU A 10 26.69 26.98 -12.07
N CYS A 11 25.51 27.47 -12.45
CA CYS A 11 25.32 28.84 -12.94
C CYS A 11 25.65 29.88 -11.86
N THR A 12 25.25 29.65 -10.61
CA THR A 12 25.58 30.52 -9.48
C THR A 12 27.08 30.58 -9.24
N VAL A 13 27.76 29.44 -9.20
CA VAL A 13 29.23 29.37 -9.04
C VAL A 13 29.94 30.03 -10.23
N PHE A 14 29.45 29.81 -11.45
CA PHE A 14 29.99 30.38 -12.67
C PHE A 14 29.87 31.91 -12.72
N LEU A 15 28.76 32.47 -12.24
CA LEU A 15 28.57 33.92 -12.13
C LEU A 15 29.39 34.52 -10.98
N ALA A 16 29.48 33.82 -9.84
CA ALA A 16 30.20 34.29 -8.66
C ALA A 16 31.72 34.45 -8.88
N GLN A 17 32.32 33.66 -9.78
CA GLN A 17 33.75 33.76 -10.07
C GLN A 17 34.15 35.08 -10.78
N ARG A 18 33.32 35.58 -11.70
CA ARG A 18 33.53 36.86 -12.39
C ARG A 18 32.26 37.27 -13.13
N ALA A 19 31.48 38.17 -12.55
CA ALA A 19 30.25 38.65 -13.16
C ALA A 19 30.57 39.52 -14.39
N THR A 20 30.35 38.98 -15.59
CA THR A 20 30.47 39.72 -16.85
C THR A 20 29.18 39.61 -17.65
N VAL A 21 28.89 40.61 -18.49
CA VAL A 21 27.68 40.67 -19.31
C VAL A 21 27.49 39.40 -20.15
N GLY A 22 28.59 38.85 -20.71
CA GLY A 22 28.54 37.60 -21.47
C GLY A 22 28.14 36.37 -20.65
N ARG A 23 28.56 36.28 -19.38
CA ARG A 23 28.17 35.16 -18.50
C ARG A 23 26.71 35.25 -18.08
N TYR A 24 26.21 36.46 -17.83
CA TYR A 24 24.77 36.65 -17.63
C TYR A 24 23.98 36.23 -18.86
N GLY A 25 24.46 36.54 -20.07
CA GLY A 25 23.83 36.08 -21.32
C GLY A 25 23.73 34.56 -21.42
N ILE A 26 24.78 33.82 -21.07
CA ILE A 26 24.79 32.35 -21.08
C ILE A 26 23.79 31.78 -20.06
N VAL A 27 23.76 32.31 -18.84
CA VAL A 27 22.81 31.86 -17.81
C VAL A 27 21.38 32.18 -18.23
N LEU A 28 21.12 33.36 -18.79
CA LEU A 28 19.81 33.73 -19.30
C LEU A 28 19.33 32.79 -20.42
N CYS A 29 20.21 32.46 -21.37
CA CYS A 29 19.92 31.45 -22.39
C CYS A 29 19.61 30.09 -21.76
N GLY A 30 20.40 29.65 -20.77
CA GLY A 30 20.14 28.41 -20.04
C GLY A 30 18.77 28.40 -19.34
N LEU A 31 18.38 29.51 -18.71
CA LEU A 31 17.06 29.67 -18.09
C LEU A 31 15.92 29.61 -19.13
N LEU A 32 16.13 30.16 -20.33
CA LEU A 32 15.16 30.05 -21.43
C LEU A 32 14.98 28.62 -21.92
N PHE A 33 16.04 27.79 -21.89
CA PHE A 33 15.94 26.35 -22.21
C PHE A 33 15.39 25.50 -21.05
N LEU A 34 15.37 26.03 -19.83
CA LEU A 34 14.69 25.41 -18.69
C LEU A 34 13.18 25.69 -18.68
N PHE A 35 12.72 26.66 -19.47
CA PHE A 35 11.28 26.89 -19.61
C PHE A 35 10.62 25.65 -20.20
N PRO A 36 9.65 25.03 -19.51
CA PRO A 36 8.97 23.86 -20.06
C PRO A 36 8.29 24.28 -21.35
N ALA A 37 8.40 23.47 -22.41
CA ALA A 37 7.68 23.68 -23.66
C ALA A 37 6.19 23.42 -23.40
N PRO A 38 5.34 24.44 -23.14
CA PRO A 38 4.00 24.21 -22.61
C PRO A 38 3.11 23.54 -23.65
N ALA A 39 3.35 23.85 -24.93
CA ALA A 39 2.70 23.24 -26.08
C ALA A 39 3.05 21.75 -26.28
N ALA A 40 4.20 21.28 -25.79
CA ALA A 40 4.63 19.89 -25.93
C ALA A 40 4.08 18.97 -24.83
N GLN A 41 3.62 19.52 -23.71
CA GLN A 41 3.23 18.76 -22.53
C GLN A 41 1.73 18.54 -22.38
N GLY A 42 0.90 19.00 -23.34
CA GLY A 42 -0.54 18.71 -23.33
C GLY A 42 -1.20 19.03 -21.99
N TRP A 43 -0.90 20.21 -21.43
CA TRP A 43 -1.40 20.64 -20.13
C TRP A 43 -2.93 20.66 -20.17
N GLU A 44 -3.57 19.61 -19.66
CA GLU A 44 -5.03 19.60 -19.49
C GLU A 44 -5.40 20.62 -18.42
N ALA A 45 -6.48 21.36 -18.66
CA ALA A 45 -7.06 22.21 -17.64
C ALA A 45 -7.34 21.36 -16.40
N THR A 46 -6.85 21.81 -15.25
CA THR A 46 -7.07 21.11 -13.99
C THR A 46 -8.58 20.98 -13.78
N THR A 47 -9.10 19.75 -13.81
CA THR A 47 -10.52 19.49 -13.61
C THR A 47 -10.86 19.86 -12.17
N SER A 48 -11.55 20.98 -11.99
CA SER A 48 -12.07 21.36 -10.69
C SER A 48 -13.30 20.52 -10.36
N SER A 49 -13.45 20.18 -9.09
CA SER A 49 -14.64 19.51 -8.59
C SER A 49 -15.20 20.30 -7.41
N PRO A 50 -16.51 20.63 -7.41
CA PRO A 50 -17.13 21.35 -6.30
C PRO A 50 -17.10 20.54 -4.99
N PHE A 51 -16.94 19.22 -5.08
CA PHE A 51 -16.79 18.34 -3.93
C PHE A 51 -15.49 18.62 -3.14
N PHE A 52 -14.39 18.92 -3.83
CA PHE A 52 -13.06 19.10 -3.24
C PHE A 52 -12.78 20.55 -2.84
N THR A 53 -13.77 21.21 -2.22
CA THR A 53 -13.56 22.49 -1.53
C THR A 53 -13.24 22.24 -0.06
N GLY A 54 -12.45 23.11 0.57
CA GLY A 54 -12.13 22.96 2.00
C GLY A 54 -13.37 22.90 2.91
N ALA A 55 -14.41 23.67 2.58
CA ALA A 55 -15.68 23.62 3.31
C ALA A 55 -16.43 22.29 3.14
N SER A 56 -16.44 21.72 1.92
CA SER A 56 -17.10 20.44 1.65
C SER A 56 -16.35 19.27 2.31
N ILE A 57 -15.03 19.23 2.21
CA ILE A 57 -14.20 18.24 2.91
C ILE A 57 -14.44 18.29 4.42
N LYS A 58 -14.44 19.50 5.00
CA LYS A 58 -14.70 19.69 6.43
C LYS A 58 -16.10 19.21 6.84
N ARG A 59 -17.11 19.47 5.99
CA ARG A 59 -18.50 19.04 6.21
C ARG A 59 -18.64 17.51 6.22
N HIS A 60 -17.98 16.80 5.30
CA HIS A 60 -18.12 15.34 5.20
C HIS A 60 -17.24 14.55 6.18
N PHE A 61 -16.03 15.05 6.45
CA PHE A 61 -15.00 14.26 7.10
C PHE A 61 -14.42 14.91 8.36
N GLY A 62 -14.78 16.16 8.67
CA GLY A 62 -14.20 16.90 9.79
C GLY A 62 -12.82 17.48 9.47
N ASN A 63 -11.94 17.54 10.45
CA ASN A 63 -10.62 18.16 10.30
C ASN A 63 -9.54 17.10 9.99
N ASP A 64 -8.62 17.43 9.08
CA ASP A 64 -7.47 16.62 8.69
C ASP A 64 -7.77 15.14 8.33
N PRO A 65 -8.77 14.87 7.47
CA PRO A 65 -9.08 13.50 7.06
C PRO A 65 -7.99 12.92 6.17
N VAL A 66 -7.81 11.60 6.23
CA VAL A 66 -6.97 10.84 5.29
C VAL A 66 -7.88 10.10 4.31
N LEU A 67 -7.77 10.40 3.03
CA LEU A 67 -8.68 9.88 2.00
C LEU A 67 -7.94 8.98 1.01
N VAL A 68 -8.56 7.86 0.64
CA VAL A 68 -8.22 7.15 -0.60
C VAL A 68 -9.05 7.79 -1.70
N VAL A 69 -8.43 8.43 -2.69
CA VAL A 69 -9.17 9.09 -3.78
C VAL A 69 -8.96 8.31 -5.07
N LEU A 70 -10.06 7.90 -5.72
CA LEU A 70 -10.05 7.13 -6.96
C LEU A 70 -10.54 7.98 -8.15
N PRO A 71 -9.98 7.84 -9.36
CA PRO A 71 -8.89 6.94 -9.74
C PRO A 71 -7.56 7.25 -9.02
N PHE A 72 -6.80 6.21 -8.66
CA PHE A 72 -5.66 6.35 -7.76
C PHE A 72 -4.39 6.87 -8.46
N GLY A 73 -3.58 7.63 -7.72
CA GLY A 73 -2.27 8.08 -8.17
C GLY A 73 -2.31 8.87 -9.48
N TYR A 74 -1.45 8.50 -10.44
CA TYR A 74 -1.32 9.19 -11.73
C TYR A 74 -2.52 9.00 -12.68
N LEU A 75 -3.47 8.12 -12.34
CA LEU A 75 -4.66 7.84 -13.16
C LEU A 75 -5.78 8.88 -12.94
N GLY A 76 -5.71 9.63 -11.84
CA GLY A 76 -6.74 10.55 -11.40
C GLY A 76 -6.25 11.96 -11.14
N HIS A 77 -7.15 12.77 -10.59
CA HIS A 77 -6.92 14.20 -10.30
C HIS A 77 -6.80 14.46 -8.79
N SER A 78 -6.51 13.43 -7.98
CA SER A 78 -6.52 13.54 -6.52
C SER A 78 -5.55 14.59 -5.99
N MET A 79 -4.33 14.66 -6.55
CA MET A 79 -3.33 15.67 -6.15
C MET A 79 -3.75 17.09 -6.54
N SER A 80 -4.38 17.28 -7.70
CA SER A 80 -4.93 18.58 -8.08
C SER A 80 -6.10 18.99 -7.19
N TRP A 81 -6.99 18.05 -6.85
CA TRP A 81 -8.11 18.30 -5.94
C TRP A 81 -7.62 18.60 -4.52
N GLN A 82 -6.56 17.95 -4.07
CA GLN A 82 -5.89 18.28 -2.81
C GLN A 82 -5.38 19.72 -2.82
N LEU A 83 -4.67 20.13 -3.87
CA LEU A 83 -4.19 21.51 -4.02
C LEU A 83 -5.35 22.53 -4.06
N GLN A 84 -6.38 22.27 -4.86
CA GLN A 84 -7.56 23.14 -5.00
C GLN A 84 -8.34 23.30 -3.69
N SER A 85 -8.39 22.25 -2.87
CA SER A 85 -9.04 22.30 -1.56
C SER A 85 -8.25 23.12 -0.53
N GLY A 86 -7.05 23.60 -0.86
CA GLY A 86 -6.13 24.22 0.08
C GLY A 86 -5.50 23.20 1.02
N TYR A 87 -5.26 21.97 0.54
CA TYR A 87 -4.76 20.85 1.34
C TYR A 87 -5.68 20.48 2.51
N ALA A 88 -6.99 20.55 2.32
CA ALA A 88 -7.97 20.25 3.36
C ALA A 88 -8.04 18.77 3.77
N PHE A 89 -7.32 17.88 3.07
CA PHE A 89 -7.21 16.46 3.37
C PHE A 89 -5.81 15.93 3.04
N ARG A 90 -5.43 14.84 3.70
CA ARG A 90 -4.29 13.99 3.35
C ARG A 90 -4.77 12.84 2.46
N GLN A 91 -3.88 12.27 1.66
CA GLN A 91 -4.21 11.11 0.83
C GLN A 91 -3.23 9.97 1.07
N THR A 92 -3.69 8.72 0.91
CA THR A 92 -2.85 7.52 1.10
C THR A 92 -1.89 7.25 -0.08
N GLY A 93 -2.03 7.97 -1.19
CA GLY A 93 -1.16 7.92 -2.36
C GLY A 93 -0.38 9.23 -2.60
N GLY A 94 0.10 9.42 -3.83
CA GLY A 94 0.75 10.68 -4.26
C GLY A 94 2.26 10.60 -4.46
N TYR A 95 2.82 9.40 -4.67
CA TYR A 95 4.21 9.28 -5.11
C TYR A 95 4.40 9.95 -6.47
N LEU A 96 5.25 10.99 -6.52
CA LEU A 96 5.58 11.75 -7.73
C LEU A 96 6.66 11.05 -8.58
N GLY A 97 6.88 9.74 -8.39
CA GLY A 97 7.97 8.98 -8.98
C GLY A 97 7.83 7.48 -8.71
N TYR A 98 8.92 6.80 -8.39
CA TYR A 98 8.89 5.37 -8.09
C TYR A 98 8.20 5.10 -6.75
N THR A 99 7.19 4.24 -6.78
CA THR A 99 6.59 3.66 -5.59
C THR A 99 7.65 2.84 -4.83
N PRO A 100 7.81 2.99 -3.51
CA PRO A 100 8.73 2.17 -2.73
C PRO A 100 8.51 0.66 -2.96
N THR A 101 9.58 -0.13 -2.90
CA THR A 101 9.49 -1.59 -3.14
C THR A 101 8.53 -2.31 -2.19
N SER A 102 8.40 -1.80 -0.95
CA SER A 102 7.45 -2.32 0.04
C SER A 102 5.99 -2.20 -0.41
N GLU A 103 5.67 -1.16 -1.19
CA GLU A 103 4.33 -0.86 -1.71
C GLU A 103 4.06 -1.60 -3.03
N HIS A 104 5.10 -2.01 -3.76
CA HIS A 104 4.97 -2.63 -5.08
C HIS A 104 4.26 -3.98 -5.06
N ASN A 105 4.30 -4.67 -3.92
CA ASN A 105 3.66 -5.97 -3.71
C ASN A 105 2.32 -5.87 -2.97
N ASP A 106 1.81 -4.66 -2.72
CA ASP A 106 0.50 -4.48 -2.11
C ASP A 106 -0.60 -4.80 -3.14
N ALA A 107 -1.40 -5.81 -2.82
CA ALA A 107 -2.46 -6.30 -3.69
C ALA A 107 -3.64 -5.32 -3.83
N VAL A 108 -3.91 -4.50 -2.81
CA VAL A 108 -4.91 -3.41 -2.87
C VAL A 108 -4.39 -2.30 -3.77
N LEU A 109 -3.10 -1.94 -3.67
CA LEU A 109 -2.50 -0.95 -4.56
C LEU A 109 -2.53 -1.42 -6.03
N SER A 110 -2.30 -2.71 -6.27
CA SER A 110 -2.47 -3.30 -7.61
C SER A 110 -3.93 -3.25 -8.08
N ALA A 111 -4.91 -3.44 -7.19
CA ALA A 111 -6.32 -3.24 -7.53
C ALA A 111 -6.60 -1.77 -7.91
N PHE A 112 -6.05 -0.81 -7.18
CA PHE A 112 -6.23 0.62 -7.42
C PHE A 112 -5.60 1.12 -8.73
N LEU A 113 -4.41 0.61 -9.07
CA LEU A 113 -3.66 1.03 -10.26
C LEU A 113 -3.97 0.19 -11.50
N ASN A 114 -4.09 -1.14 -11.34
CA ASN A 114 -4.18 -2.09 -12.45
C ASN A 114 -5.57 -2.73 -12.59
N ASN A 115 -6.50 -2.49 -11.66
CA ASN A 115 -7.83 -3.11 -11.63
C ASN A 115 -7.80 -4.64 -11.48
N ALA A 116 -6.71 -5.18 -10.95
CA ALA A 116 -6.58 -6.59 -10.62
C ALA A 116 -7.12 -6.81 -9.20
N ILE A 117 -8.40 -7.18 -9.08
CA ILE A 117 -9.04 -7.41 -7.77
C ILE A 117 -8.48 -8.71 -7.15
N PRO A 118 -7.81 -8.65 -6.00
CA PRO A 118 -7.27 -9.84 -5.35
C PRO A 118 -8.39 -10.67 -4.69
N PRO A 119 -8.16 -11.97 -4.43
CA PRO A 119 -9.01 -12.74 -3.53
C PRO A 119 -9.09 -12.08 -2.14
N HIS A 120 -10.25 -12.17 -1.47
CA HIS A 120 -10.48 -11.54 -0.15
C HIS A 120 -10.21 -10.02 -0.15
N PHE A 121 -10.62 -9.33 -1.22
CA PHE A 121 -10.36 -7.90 -1.42
C PHE A 121 -10.92 -7.03 -0.30
N ASP A 122 -12.09 -7.35 0.24
CA ASP A 122 -12.74 -6.65 1.35
C ASP A 122 -11.86 -6.61 2.62
N GLU A 123 -11.25 -7.74 2.96
CA GLU A 123 -10.38 -7.85 4.13
C GLU A 123 -9.07 -7.10 3.93
N GLN A 124 -8.48 -7.24 2.73
CA GLN A 124 -7.23 -6.54 2.37
C GLN A 124 -7.44 -5.03 2.29
N LEU A 125 -8.56 -4.59 1.72
CA LEU A 125 -8.94 -3.18 1.65
C LEU A 125 -9.16 -2.62 3.06
N GLY A 126 -9.82 -3.38 3.94
CA GLY A 126 -9.96 -3.04 5.35
C GLY A 126 -8.62 -2.83 6.03
N PHE A 127 -7.68 -3.76 5.83
CA PHE A 127 -6.34 -3.65 6.39
C PHE A 127 -5.59 -2.43 5.85
N TYR A 128 -5.59 -2.24 4.53
CA TYR A 128 -4.98 -1.08 3.87
C TYR A 128 -5.52 0.23 4.45
N CYS A 129 -6.84 0.37 4.59
CA CYS A 129 -7.43 1.57 5.17
C CYS A 129 -7.01 1.78 6.63
N VAL A 130 -6.91 0.72 7.44
CA VAL A 130 -6.47 0.83 8.84
C VAL A 130 -4.98 1.21 8.93
N ASP A 131 -4.12 0.58 8.13
CA ASP A 131 -2.67 0.80 8.14
C ASP A 131 -2.30 2.21 7.66
N HIS A 132 -2.98 2.69 6.62
CA HIS A 132 -2.81 4.06 6.11
C HIS A 132 -3.66 5.11 6.83
N HIS A 133 -4.37 4.73 7.91
CA HIS A 133 -5.28 5.60 8.67
C HIS A 133 -6.35 6.29 7.82
N ALA A 134 -6.78 5.66 6.72
CA ALA A 134 -7.77 6.21 5.82
C ALA A 134 -9.15 6.25 6.48
N THR A 135 -9.81 7.40 6.42
CA THR A 135 -11.15 7.62 7.00
C THR A 135 -12.26 7.32 5.99
N ALA A 136 -11.98 7.47 4.70
CA ALA A 136 -12.94 7.21 3.63
C ALA A 136 -12.23 6.95 2.29
N ILE A 137 -12.96 6.26 1.40
CA ILE A 137 -12.63 6.13 -0.01
C ILE A 137 -13.59 7.04 -0.78
N VAL A 138 -13.04 7.96 -1.57
CA VAL A 138 -13.79 8.85 -2.46
C VAL A 138 -13.64 8.34 -3.89
N ILE A 139 -14.73 7.77 -4.41
CA ILE A 139 -14.80 7.25 -5.77
C ILE A 139 -15.25 8.38 -6.68
N GLY A 140 -14.31 8.90 -7.47
CA GLY A 140 -14.57 9.95 -8.44
C GLY A 140 -14.96 9.44 -9.83
N PRO A 141 -15.33 10.38 -10.71
CA PRO A 141 -15.63 10.07 -12.10
C PRO A 141 -14.43 9.38 -12.77
N ARG A 142 -14.71 8.49 -13.71
CA ARG A 142 -13.74 7.63 -14.42
C ARG A 142 -13.08 6.53 -13.58
N THR A 143 -13.43 6.35 -12.30
CA THR A 143 -13.07 5.11 -11.59
C THR A 143 -13.67 3.93 -12.34
N LYS A 144 -12.84 2.93 -12.66
CA LYS A 144 -13.26 1.76 -13.44
C LYS A 144 -14.36 1.00 -12.70
N ASP A 145 -15.33 0.51 -13.47
CA ASP A 145 -16.52 -0.15 -12.92
C ASP A 145 -16.18 -1.39 -12.10
N VAL A 146 -15.18 -2.18 -12.51
CA VAL A 146 -14.73 -3.37 -11.76
C VAL A 146 -14.28 -2.99 -10.35
N LEU A 147 -13.42 -1.98 -10.21
CA LEU A 147 -12.94 -1.51 -8.91
C LEU A 147 -14.07 -0.86 -8.11
N ARG A 148 -14.91 -0.05 -8.76
CA ARG A 148 -16.07 0.57 -8.10
C ARG A 148 -17.01 -0.48 -7.52
N GLN A 149 -17.35 -1.53 -8.28
CA GLN A 149 -18.24 -2.59 -7.81
C GLN A 149 -17.59 -3.38 -6.68
N ALA A 150 -16.31 -3.77 -6.80
CA ALA A 150 -15.59 -4.48 -5.75
C ALA A 150 -15.58 -3.71 -4.41
N ILE A 151 -15.46 -2.39 -4.45
CA ILE A 151 -15.55 -1.55 -3.24
C ILE A 151 -16.98 -1.49 -2.70
N LEU A 152 -17.99 -1.37 -3.56
CA LEU A 152 -19.39 -1.32 -3.12
C LEU A 152 -19.90 -2.66 -2.57
N GLU A 153 -19.36 -3.78 -3.06
CA GLU A 153 -19.62 -5.13 -2.57
C GLU A 153 -19.06 -5.40 -1.16
N THR A 154 -18.23 -4.49 -0.63
CA THR A 154 -17.88 -4.51 0.80
C THR A 154 -19.05 -4.15 1.71
N HIS A 155 -20.10 -3.53 1.15
CA HIS A 155 -21.28 -3.03 1.86
C HIS A 155 -20.96 -2.02 2.99
N TRP A 156 -19.80 -1.35 2.91
CA TRP A 156 -19.47 -0.26 3.82
C TRP A 156 -20.42 0.93 3.63
N PRO A 157 -20.62 1.77 4.67
CA PRO A 157 -21.52 2.92 4.57
C PRO A 157 -21.13 3.85 3.42
N ALA A 158 -22.01 3.97 2.43
CA ALA A 158 -21.77 4.76 1.23
C ALA A 158 -22.82 5.86 1.06
N GLU A 159 -22.36 7.05 0.68
CA GLU A 159 -23.22 8.19 0.31
C GLU A 159 -22.76 8.80 -1.02
N ARG A 160 -23.69 9.43 -1.74
CA ARG A 160 -23.38 10.13 -3.00
C ARG A 160 -23.46 11.64 -2.78
N ASP A 161 -22.46 12.37 -3.25
CA ASP A 161 -22.48 13.84 -3.35
C ASP A 161 -22.03 14.22 -4.77
N GLY A 162 -22.99 14.67 -5.60
CA GLY A 162 -22.76 14.94 -7.01
C GLY A 162 -22.28 13.70 -7.79
N ASP A 163 -21.11 13.83 -8.43
CA ASP A 163 -20.44 12.78 -9.21
C ASP A 163 -19.53 11.88 -8.36
N MET A 164 -19.42 12.15 -7.06
CA MET A 164 -18.60 11.41 -6.11
C MET A 164 -19.43 10.40 -5.33
N ILE A 165 -18.83 9.26 -5.04
CA ILE A 165 -19.34 8.30 -4.04
C ILE A 165 -18.35 8.24 -2.89
N ILE A 166 -18.82 8.52 -1.69
CA ILE A 166 -18.04 8.49 -0.46
C ILE A 166 -18.35 7.17 0.23
N VAL A 167 -17.34 6.32 0.38
CA VAL A 167 -17.44 5.06 1.11
C VAL A 167 -16.65 5.23 2.41
N ARG A 168 -17.34 5.23 3.54
CA ARG A 168 -16.72 5.45 4.86
C ARG A 168 -16.08 4.17 5.34
N VAL A 169 -14.83 4.26 5.80
CA VAL A 169 -14.12 3.12 6.39
C VAL A 169 -14.78 2.79 7.73
N PRO A 170 -15.30 1.56 7.92
CA PRO A 170 -15.84 1.14 9.20
C PRO A 170 -14.78 1.18 10.32
N PRO A 171 -15.19 1.32 11.58
CA PRO A 171 -14.27 1.17 12.71
C PRO A 171 -13.52 -0.17 12.66
N ARG A 172 -12.25 -0.16 13.05
CA ARG A 172 -11.37 -1.34 13.01
C ARG A 172 -12.00 -2.55 13.70
N GLU A 173 -12.75 -2.32 14.77
CA GLU A 173 -13.40 -3.33 15.61
C GLU A 173 -14.62 -3.98 14.94
N THR A 174 -14.98 -3.53 13.73
CA THR A 174 -16.12 -4.04 12.95
C THR A 174 -15.69 -4.74 11.66
N LEU A 175 -14.41 -4.60 11.28
CA LEU A 175 -13.90 -5.09 10.01
C LEU A 175 -13.52 -6.58 10.08
N PRO A 176 -13.79 -7.37 9.02
CA PRO A 176 -13.36 -8.77 8.90
C PRO A 176 -11.88 -8.85 8.50
N LEU A 177 -10.98 -8.25 9.28
CA LEU A 177 -9.56 -8.18 8.93
C LEU A 177 -8.89 -9.56 8.97
N PHE A 178 -8.03 -9.83 8.00
CA PHE A 178 -7.03 -10.89 8.05
C PHE A 178 -5.76 -10.42 7.36
N HIS A 179 -4.68 -10.29 8.11
CA HIS A 179 -3.41 -9.86 7.54
C HIS A 179 -2.25 -10.63 8.17
N ILE A 180 -1.27 -10.98 7.33
CA ILE A 180 -0.03 -11.64 7.75
C ILE A 180 1.14 -10.72 7.41
N SER A 181 1.89 -10.32 8.43
CA SER A 181 3.09 -9.48 8.32
C SER A 181 4.32 -10.18 8.91
N GLY A 182 5.50 -9.56 8.76
CA GLY A 182 6.79 -10.11 9.19
C GLY A 182 7.48 -10.87 8.06
N ASP A 183 8.12 -11.99 8.39
CA ASP A 183 8.87 -12.80 7.42
C ASP A 183 7.93 -13.67 6.55
N TYR A 184 6.88 -13.07 5.98
CA TYR A 184 5.90 -13.76 5.15
C TYR A 184 6.14 -13.48 3.67
N TRP A 185 6.11 -14.53 2.85
CA TRP A 185 6.39 -14.46 1.42
C TRP A 185 5.12 -14.78 0.61
N PRO A 186 4.21 -13.81 0.45
CA PRO A 186 2.94 -14.03 -0.25
C PRO A 186 3.14 -14.34 -1.73
N SER A 187 2.30 -15.22 -2.26
CA SER A 187 2.16 -15.54 -3.67
C SER A 187 0.72 -16.00 -3.95
N PRO A 188 0.32 -16.17 -5.23
CA PRO A 188 -1.00 -16.69 -5.59
C PRO A 188 -1.27 -18.14 -5.13
N ALA A 189 -0.29 -18.84 -4.56
CA ALA A 189 -0.47 -20.20 -4.05
C ALA A 189 -1.33 -20.22 -2.78
N GLU A 190 -2.04 -21.33 -2.55
CA GLU A 190 -2.87 -21.57 -1.36
C GLU A 190 -2.07 -21.57 -0.06
N VAL A 191 -0.78 -21.93 -0.15
CA VAL A 191 0.16 -21.96 0.97
C VAL A 191 1.42 -21.19 0.59
N ASN A 192 1.90 -20.37 1.51
CA ASN A 192 3.02 -19.47 1.30
C ASN A 192 4.05 -19.64 2.40
N TRP A 193 5.30 -19.30 2.10
CA TRP A 193 6.39 -19.48 3.05
C TRP A 193 6.39 -18.42 4.13
N MET A 194 6.70 -18.85 5.37
CA MET A 194 7.20 -17.97 6.41
C MET A 194 8.68 -18.22 6.70
N GLY A 195 9.37 -17.19 7.17
CA GLY A 195 10.72 -17.25 7.73
C GLY A 195 10.72 -17.54 9.22
N GLN A 196 11.37 -16.68 10.03
CA GLN A 196 11.52 -16.94 11.46
C GLN A 196 10.26 -16.55 12.23
N GLN A 197 9.68 -15.40 11.90
CA GLN A 197 8.53 -14.87 12.64
C GLN A 197 7.54 -14.19 11.73
N ILE A 198 6.26 -14.50 11.93
CA ILE A 198 5.14 -13.77 11.35
C ILE A 198 4.19 -13.29 12.43
N VAL A 199 3.41 -12.27 12.10
CA VAL A 199 2.31 -11.77 12.91
C VAL A 199 1.05 -11.90 12.09
N VAL A 200 0.04 -12.56 12.64
CA VAL A 200 -1.29 -12.66 12.05
C VAL A 200 -2.25 -11.80 12.86
N GLU A 201 -2.91 -10.86 12.19
CA GLU A 201 -3.94 -10.01 12.76
C GLU A 201 -5.30 -10.42 12.23
N THR A 202 -6.26 -10.62 13.14
CA THR A 202 -7.65 -10.94 12.83
C THR A 202 -8.59 -9.85 13.33
N GLY A 203 -9.62 -9.55 12.55
CA GLY A 203 -10.71 -8.65 12.92
C GLY A 203 -11.87 -9.40 13.56
N VAL A 204 -13.10 -8.97 13.32
CA VAL A 204 -14.30 -9.54 13.99
C VAL A 204 -14.58 -11.01 13.69
N VAL A 205 -13.98 -11.54 12.63
CA VAL A 205 -14.14 -12.94 12.22
C VAL A 205 -12.91 -13.72 12.70
N PRO A 206 -13.09 -14.81 13.48
CA PRO A 206 -11.99 -15.71 13.78
C PRO A 206 -11.50 -16.39 12.50
N ALA A 207 -10.23 -16.77 12.46
CA ALA A 207 -9.64 -17.39 11.29
C ALA A 207 -8.96 -18.71 11.64
N ARG A 208 -8.72 -19.54 10.63
CA ARG A 208 -7.95 -20.77 10.77
C ARG A 208 -6.74 -20.74 9.88
N LEU A 209 -5.60 -21.11 10.45
CA LEU A 209 -4.33 -21.16 9.76
C LEU A 209 -3.86 -22.60 9.70
N GLU A 210 -3.68 -23.13 8.49
CA GLU A 210 -2.89 -24.33 8.28
C GLU A 210 -1.41 -23.96 8.36
N ILE A 211 -0.70 -24.59 9.31
CA ILE A 211 0.74 -24.54 9.40
C ILE A 211 1.23 -25.94 9.04
N GLY A 212 2.09 -26.02 8.03
CA GLY A 212 2.58 -27.29 7.53
C GLY A 212 4.03 -27.22 7.15
N ARG A 213 4.63 -28.40 7.05
CA ARG A 213 6.00 -28.52 6.58
C ARG A 213 6.12 -29.51 5.43
N PRO A 214 6.61 -29.07 4.26
CA PRO A 214 6.72 -29.95 3.09
C PRO A 214 7.98 -30.83 3.08
N TYR A 215 9.03 -30.52 3.86
CA TYR A 215 10.35 -31.19 3.74
C TYR A 215 10.92 -31.75 5.07
N ALA A 216 11.84 -32.71 4.95
CA ALA A 216 12.42 -33.50 6.06
C ALA A 216 13.67 -32.91 6.74
N VAL A 217 14.10 -31.69 6.40
CA VAL A 217 15.48 -31.22 6.70
C VAL A 217 15.74 -30.91 8.20
N SER A 218 14.70 -30.57 8.99
CA SER A 218 14.83 -30.30 10.45
C SER A 218 13.50 -29.99 11.18
N SER A 219 12.92 -30.84 12.03
CA SER A 219 11.65 -30.54 12.71
C SER A 219 11.71 -29.22 13.51
N PRO A 220 11.05 -28.13 13.06
CA PRO A 220 11.03 -26.91 13.84
C PRO A 220 9.95 -27.05 14.93
N GLY A 221 10.29 -26.64 16.14
CA GLY A 221 9.30 -26.24 17.13
C GLY A 221 8.72 -24.87 16.76
N VAL A 222 7.42 -24.72 16.92
CA VAL A 222 6.70 -23.46 16.67
C VAL A 222 6.08 -23.00 17.96
N SER A 223 6.36 -21.75 18.32
CA SER A 223 5.61 -21.05 19.36
C SER A 223 4.54 -20.18 18.72
N VAL A 224 3.30 -20.37 19.15
CA VAL A 224 2.14 -19.55 18.78
C VAL A 224 1.73 -18.76 20.02
N SER A 225 1.85 -17.44 19.96
CA SER A 225 1.58 -16.54 21.07
C SER A 225 0.38 -15.65 20.73
N THR A 226 -0.69 -15.74 21.51
CA THR A 226 -1.88 -14.87 21.39
C THR A 226 -2.15 -14.23 22.74
N GLY A 227 -1.93 -12.92 22.86
CA GLY A 227 -1.95 -12.24 24.16
C GLY A 227 -0.94 -12.89 25.13
N ASN A 228 -1.43 -13.37 26.28
CA ASN A 228 -0.61 -14.03 27.30
C ASN A 228 -0.53 -15.55 27.13
N ILE A 229 -1.20 -16.13 26.12
CA ILE A 229 -1.23 -17.57 25.89
C ILE A 229 -0.12 -17.92 24.90
N VAL A 230 0.78 -18.80 25.29
CA VAL A 230 1.82 -19.36 24.43
C VAL A 230 1.62 -20.86 24.30
N ARG A 231 1.51 -21.35 23.06
CA ARG A 231 1.43 -22.77 22.73
C ARG A 231 2.64 -23.17 21.92
N HIS A 232 3.26 -24.29 22.30
CA HIS A 232 4.35 -24.91 21.53
C HIS A 232 3.79 -26.09 20.71
N ILE A 233 4.16 -26.14 19.44
CA ILE A 233 3.77 -27.19 18.48
C ILE A 233 5.04 -27.76 17.87
N GLY A 234 5.22 -29.07 17.96
CA GLY A 234 6.29 -29.78 17.24
C GLY A 234 5.73 -30.36 15.95
N PHE A 235 6.53 -30.37 14.89
CA PHE A 235 6.13 -30.92 13.59
C PHE A 235 6.98 -32.13 13.20
N GLN A 236 6.33 -33.22 12.80
CA GLN A 236 6.98 -34.26 12.01
C GLN A 236 7.07 -33.85 10.53
N PRO A 237 8.05 -34.36 9.76
CA PRO A 237 8.10 -34.14 8.32
C PRO A 237 6.79 -34.54 7.62
N GLY A 238 6.24 -33.65 6.79
CA GLY A 238 4.99 -33.88 6.06
C GLY A 238 3.71 -33.64 6.89
N GLU A 239 3.84 -33.35 8.19
CA GLU A 239 2.71 -33.06 9.06
C GLU A 239 2.17 -31.64 8.81
N LYS A 240 0.85 -31.52 8.94
CA LYS A 240 0.11 -30.26 8.89
C LYS A 240 -0.76 -30.17 10.14
N THR A 241 -0.81 -28.99 10.73
CA THR A 241 -1.66 -28.69 11.88
C THR A 241 -2.46 -27.44 11.56
N VAL A 242 -3.73 -27.42 11.96
CA VAL A 242 -4.55 -26.22 11.92
C VAL A 242 -4.53 -25.56 13.29
N ILE A 243 -4.29 -24.26 13.31
CA ILE A 243 -4.45 -23.43 14.51
C ILE A 243 -5.66 -22.51 14.34
N ASP A 244 -6.44 -22.39 15.41
CA ASP A 244 -7.53 -21.43 15.50
C ASP A 244 -6.97 -20.08 15.98
N LEU A 245 -7.30 -19.04 15.23
CA LEU A 245 -6.97 -17.65 15.53
C LEU A 245 -8.24 -16.97 16.04
N PRO A 246 -8.27 -16.50 17.30
CA PRO A 246 -9.43 -15.80 17.85
C PRO A 246 -9.77 -14.56 17.02
N ALA A 247 -11.02 -14.09 17.08
CA ALA A 247 -11.37 -12.77 16.56
C ALA A 247 -10.67 -11.65 17.36
N ASN A 248 -10.44 -10.51 16.72
CA ASN A 248 -9.85 -9.30 17.28
C ASN A 248 -8.50 -9.59 17.97
N SER A 249 -7.68 -10.42 17.35
CA SER A 249 -6.44 -10.91 17.95
C SER A 249 -5.23 -10.54 17.13
N ARG A 250 -4.10 -10.44 17.83
CA ARG A 250 -2.76 -10.38 17.22
C ARG A 250 -2.00 -11.61 17.69
N THR A 251 -1.73 -12.51 16.75
CA THR A 251 -1.08 -13.79 17.01
C THR A 251 0.32 -13.78 16.42
N THR A 252 1.34 -13.95 17.25
CA THR A 252 2.73 -14.10 16.80
C THR A 252 3.05 -15.57 16.64
N ILE A 253 3.53 -15.96 15.46
CA ILE A 253 3.97 -17.32 15.16
C ILE A 253 5.47 -17.26 14.90
N ARG A 254 6.24 -18.00 15.71
CA ARG A 254 7.69 -18.01 15.64
C ARG A 254 8.21 -19.44 15.55
N ALA A 255 9.05 -19.69 14.55
CA ALA A 255 9.78 -20.94 14.40
C ALA A 255 11.11 -20.87 15.16
N ASP A 256 11.49 -21.98 15.81
CA ASP A 256 12.79 -22.12 16.48
C ASP A 256 13.95 -22.30 15.49
N LYS A 257 13.66 -22.78 14.27
CA LYS A 257 14.62 -23.10 13.22
C LYS A 257 14.16 -22.56 11.87
N VAL A 258 15.15 -22.18 11.08
CA VAL A 258 15.02 -21.72 9.70
C VAL A 258 16.07 -22.40 8.83
N PHE A 259 15.86 -22.40 7.52
CA PHE A 259 16.82 -22.88 6.53
C PHE A 259 16.86 -21.93 5.33
N VAL A 260 17.96 -21.96 4.58
CA VAL A 260 18.09 -21.26 3.30
C VAL A 260 18.11 -22.32 2.19
N PRO A 261 17.23 -22.25 1.17
CA PRO A 261 17.15 -23.25 0.11
C PRO A 261 18.45 -23.46 -0.70
N ALA A 262 19.33 -22.47 -0.72
CA ALA A 262 20.57 -22.42 -1.53
C ALA A 262 21.65 -23.47 -1.21
N LYS A 263 21.30 -24.63 -0.64
CA LYS A 263 22.22 -25.77 -0.48
C LYS A 263 22.00 -26.92 -1.48
N GLU A 264 21.16 -26.73 -2.51
CA GLU A 264 21.00 -27.68 -3.61
C GLU A 264 20.96 -26.99 -5.00
N GLY A 265 22.11 -26.84 -5.66
CA GLY A 265 22.20 -26.48 -7.09
C GLY A 265 21.80 -25.05 -7.49
N ILE A 266 21.41 -24.86 -8.76
CA ILE A 266 21.15 -23.58 -9.49
C ILE A 266 20.08 -22.67 -8.83
N ASN A 267 19.54 -23.07 -7.68
CA ASN A 267 18.63 -22.27 -6.90
C ASN A 267 19.35 -21.07 -6.25
N THR A 268 19.09 -19.86 -6.75
CA THR A 268 19.63 -18.60 -6.20
C THR A 268 18.81 -18.05 -5.04
N ASP A 269 17.78 -18.77 -4.57
CA ASP A 269 16.92 -18.35 -3.47
C ASP A 269 17.68 -18.28 -2.13
N GLN A 270 17.95 -17.05 -1.69
CA GLN A 270 18.62 -16.74 -0.43
C GLN A 270 17.64 -16.48 0.74
N ARG A 271 16.33 -16.70 0.54
CA ARG A 271 15.35 -16.46 1.59
C ARG A 271 15.57 -17.40 2.77
N THR A 272 15.36 -16.87 3.97
CA THR A 272 15.36 -17.64 5.21
C THR A 272 13.94 -18.14 5.45
N LEU A 273 13.72 -19.46 5.34
CA LEU A 273 12.40 -20.11 5.34
C LEU A 273 12.26 -21.08 6.52
N SER A 274 11.04 -21.38 6.93
CA SER A 274 10.74 -22.39 7.95
C SER A 274 9.53 -23.26 7.60
N LEU A 275 8.36 -22.65 7.48
CA LEU A 275 7.07 -23.34 7.38
C LEU A 275 6.23 -22.80 6.21
N LEU A 276 5.28 -23.62 5.77
CA LEU A 276 4.21 -23.19 4.89
C LEU A 276 2.99 -22.79 5.72
N ILE A 277 2.38 -21.68 5.31
CA ILE A 277 1.24 -21.04 5.95
C ILE A 277 0.12 -20.94 4.91
N GLY A 278 -1.02 -21.54 5.21
CA GLY A 278 -2.24 -21.45 4.41
C GLY A 278 -3.41 -20.98 5.26
N ARG A 279 -4.33 -20.24 4.66
CA ARG A 279 -5.61 -19.90 5.28
C ARG A 279 -6.64 -20.99 4.97
N ARG A 280 -7.48 -21.35 5.95
CA ARG A 280 -8.51 -22.41 5.85
C ARG A 280 -9.92 -21.90 6.11
#